data_AF-A0A497QQ93-F1
#
_entry.id   AF-A0A497QQ93-F1
#
_cell.length_a   1.000
_cell.length_b   1.000
_cell.length_c   1.000
_cell.angle_alpha   90.00
_cell.angle_beta   90.00
_cell.angle_gamma   90.00
#
_symmetry.space_group_name_H-M   'P 1'
#
loop_
_entity.id
_entity.type
_entity.pdbx_description
1 polymer ?
#
loop_
_entity_poly.entity_id
_entity_poly.type
_entity_poly.pdbx_seq_one_letter_code
_entity_poly.pdbx_strand_id
1 'polypeptide(L)'
;MRMWMIDVKYMCGYHIIKEHNDIHRLLWLLESKKFDLTRYNFPIIRLEPQSIEERHDALKREMERRHIVHIGEIGHVTLWPYLAYQINVKVDLWHNAKELCRTCSSCRKKILRKN
;
A
#
# COMPACT_ATOMS: atom_id res chain seq x y z
N MET A 1 -3.32 8.28 -0.33
CA MET A 1 -2.70 7.10 0.29
C MET A 1 -3.51 5.85 -0.04
N ARG A 2 -2.84 4.80 -0.52
CA ARG A 2 -3.49 3.52 -0.79
C ARG A 2 -2.44 2.43 -0.68
N MET A 3 -2.83 1.30 -0.10
CA MET A 3 -2.10 0.04 -0.19
C MET A 3 -2.82 -0.82 -1.22
N TRP A 4 -2.14 -1.17 -2.31
CA TRP A 4 -2.74 -1.96 -3.38
C TRP A 4 -2.86 -3.43 -3.00
N MET A 5 -1.91 -3.93 -2.19
CA MET A 5 -1.76 -5.33 -1.78
C MET A 5 -1.68 -6.35 -2.93
N ILE A 6 -1.65 -5.89 -4.18
CA ILE A 6 -1.31 -6.68 -5.36
C ILE A 6 0.18 -7.03 -5.28
N ASP A 7 0.56 -8.24 -5.69
CA ASP A 7 1.95 -8.65 -5.78
C ASP A 7 2.75 -7.61 -6.60
N VAL A 8 3.77 -7.05 -5.96
CA VAL A 8 4.58 -5.92 -6.44
C VAL A 8 5.21 -6.18 -7.82
N LYS A 9 5.45 -7.45 -8.17
CA LYS A 9 6.00 -7.81 -9.49
C LYS A 9 5.06 -7.50 -10.64
N TYR A 10 3.75 -7.44 -10.37
CA TYR A 10 2.73 -7.07 -11.36
C TYR A 10 2.45 -5.57 -11.44
N MET A 11 3.03 -4.78 -10.54
CA MET A 11 2.86 -3.33 -10.55
C MET A 11 3.89 -2.67 -11.46
N CYS A 12 3.55 -1.53 -12.06
CA CYS A 12 4.52 -0.70 -12.77
C CYS A 12 5.38 0.09 -11.77
N GLY A 13 6.55 0.58 -12.22
CA GLY A 13 7.46 1.33 -11.33
C GLY A 13 6.78 2.54 -10.68
N TYR A 14 5.95 3.28 -11.45
CA TYR A 14 5.19 4.41 -10.93
C TYR A 14 4.29 4.04 -9.75
N HIS A 15 3.52 2.95 -9.84
CA HIS A 15 2.62 2.56 -8.75
C HIS A 15 3.36 1.99 -7.54
N ILE A 16 4.52 1.36 -7.75
CA ILE A 16 5.39 0.92 -6.64
C ILE A 16 5.90 2.15 -5.87
N ILE A 17 6.50 3.12 -6.56
CA ILE A 17 7.02 4.35 -5.94
C ILE A 17 5.89 5.12 -5.25
N LYS A 18 4.74 5.25 -5.91
CA LYS A 18 3.60 5.97 -5.36
C LYS A 18 3.07 5.31 -4.09
N GLU A 19 2.93 3.98 -4.07
CA GLU A 19 2.48 3.25 -2.88
C GLU A 19 3.50 3.35 -1.75
N HIS A 20 4.79 3.21 -2.06
CA HIS A 20 5.88 3.36 -1.09
C HIS A 20 5.86 4.75 -0.43
N ASN A 21 5.74 5.82 -1.21
CA ASN A 21 5.60 7.18 -0.69
C ASN A 21 4.30 7.38 0.09
N ASP A 22 3.19 6.76 -0.35
CA ASP A 22 1.92 6.80 0.37
C ASP A 22 2.02 6.11 1.75
N ILE A 23 2.85 5.07 1.90
CA ILE A 23 3.15 4.44 3.20
C ILE A 23 3.91 5.40 4.11
N HIS A 24 4.99 6.02 3.62
CA HIS A 24 5.74 7.00 4.41
C HIS A 24 4.85 8.16 4.90
N ARG A 25 3.98 8.66 4.02
CA ARG A 25 2.99 9.67 4.40
C ARG A 25 2.00 9.16 5.45
N LEU A 26 1.57 7.90 5.33
CA LEU A 26 0.67 7.29 6.30
C LEU A 26 1.33 7.21 7.68
N LEU A 27 2.58 6.80 7.76
CA LEU A 27 3.32 6.72 9.04
C LEU A 27 3.37 8.06 9.75
N TRP A 28 3.74 9.13 9.04
CA TRP A 28 3.73 10.48 9.60
C TRP A 28 2.35 10.88 10.14
N LEU A 29 1.27 10.50 9.43
CA LEU A 29 -0.10 10.76 9.87
C LEU A 29 -0.49 9.93 11.09
N LEU A 30 -0.11 8.65 11.15
CA LEU A 30 -0.35 7.79 12.30
C LEU A 30 0.38 8.30 13.55
N GLU A 31 1.64 8.70 13.40
CA GLU A 31 2.47 9.29 14.47
C GLU A 31 1.89 10.60 14.99
N SER A 32 1.32 11.42 14.11
CA SER A 32 0.67 12.68 14.49
C SER A 32 -0.59 12.48 15.37
N LYS A 33 -1.10 11.25 15.47
CA LYS A 33 -2.35 10.87 16.18
C LYS A 33 -3.61 11.60 15.70
N LYS A 34 -3.57 12.27 14.56
CA LYS A 34 -4.68 13.04 13.97
C LYS A 34 -5.36 12.32 12.80
N PHE A 35 -4.97 11.08 12.52
CA PHE A 35 -5.45 10.36 11.36
C PHE A 35 -6.65 9.49 11.71
N ASP A 36 -7.79 9.78 11.10
CA ASP A 36 -9.00 8.97 11.26
C ASP A 36 -8.98 7.79 10.27
N LEU A 37 -8.45 6.65 10.73
CA LEU A 37 -8.39 5.41 9.95
C LEU A 37 -9.77 4.92 9.52
N THR A 38 -10.78 5.03 10.39
CA THR A 38 -12.14 4.56 10.12
C THR A 38 -12.73 5.34 8.95
N ARG A 39 -12.67 6.68 9.02
CA ARG A 39 -13.19 7.54 7.98
C ARG A 39 -12.44 7.36 6.66
N TYR A 40 -11.13 7.14 6.70
CA TYR A 40 -10.35 6.94 5.48
C TYR A 40 -10.64 5.62 4.76
N ASN A 41 -10.94 4.57 5.53
CA ASN A 41 -11.22 3.22 5.01
C ASN A 41 -12.72 2.97 4.73
N PHE A 42 -13.59 3.97 4.88
CA PHE A 42 -15.02 3.88 4.55
C PHE A 42 -15.36 4.75 3.32
N PRO A 43 -16.21 4.29 2.37
CA PRO A 43 -16.88 2.99 2.32
C PRO A 43 -16.03 1.85 1.73
N ILE A 44 -14.82 2.15 1.27
CA ILE A 44 -13.91 1.17 0.66
C ILE A 44 -12.60 1.20 1.43
N ILE A 45 -12.16 0.03 1.90
CA ILE A 45 -10.90 -0.13 2.64
C ILE A 45 -9.74 0.12 1.66
N ARG A 46 -8.93 1.15 1.94
CA ARG A 46 -7.80 1.59 1.10
C ARG A 46 -6.45 1.31 1.72
N LEU A 47 -6.40 1.11 3.02
CA LEU A 47 -5.22 0.87 3.82
C LEU A 47 -5.43 -0.40 4.64
N GLU A 48 -4.38 -1.20 4.78
CA GLU A 48 -4.34 -2.42 5.60
C GLU A 48 -3.27 -2.22 6.70
N PRO A 49 -3.62 -1.58 7.84
CA PRO A 49 -2.63 -1.06 8.79
C PRO A 49 -1.68 -2.13 9.34
N GLN A 50 -2.19 -3.34 9.60
CA GLN A 50 -1.40 -4.47 10.10
C GLN A 50 -0.35 -4.96 9.10
N SER A 51 -0.46 -4.61 7.82
CA SER A 51 0.47 -5.04 6.78
C SER A 51 1.44 -3.94 6.34
N ILE A 52 1.49 -2.79 7.02
CA ILE A 52 2.32 -1.65 6.58
C ILE A 52 3.80 -2.04 6.47
N GLU A 53 4.35 -2.69 7.51
CA GLU A 53 5.75 -3.10 7.55
C GLU A 53 6.08 -4.08 6.43
N GLU A 54 5.36 -5.21 6.39
CA GLU A 54 5.56 -6.24 5.37
C GLU A 54 5.39 -5.70 3.95
N ARG A 55 4.42 -4.79 3.76
CA ARG A 55 4.16 -4.19 2.45
C ARG A 55 5.25 -3.23 2.02
N HIS A 56 5.75 -2.39 2.93
CA HIS A 56 6.89 -1.50 2.65
C HIS A 56 8.11 -2.32 2.24
N ASP A 57 8.43 -3.37 3.00
CA ASP A 57 9.51 -4.29 2.72
C ASP A 57 9.40 -4.93 1.33
N ALA A 58 8.20 -5.40 0.97
CA ALA A 58 7.94 -5.98 -0.34
C ALA A 58 8.15 -4.95 -1.47
N LEU A 59 7.71 -3.69 -1.27
CA LEU A 59 7.90 -2.61 -2.23
C LEU A 59 9.39 -2.26 -2.37
N LYS A 60 10.10 -2.12 -1.25
CA LYS A 60 11.54 -1.84 -1.20
C LYS A 60 12.34 -2.90 -1.97
N ARG A 61 12.13 -4.18 -1.67
CA ARG A 61 12.82 -5.30 -2.36
C ARG A 61 12.56 -5.26 -3.87
N GLU A 62 11.34 -4.94 -4.30
CA GLU A 62 11.02 -4.83 -5.72
C GLU A 62 11.58 -3.56 -6.37
N MET A 63 11.70 -2.45 -5.64
CA MET A 63 12.39 -1.24 -6.09
C MET A 63 13.87 -1.52 -6.32
N GLU A 64 14.55 -2.15 -5.35
CA GLU A 64 15.95 -2.55 -5.44
C GLU A 64 16.18 -3.49 -6.64
N ARG A 65 15.33 -4.52 -6.79
CA ARG A 65 15.38 -5.46 -7.93
C ARG A 65 15.23 -4.78 -9.29
N ARG A 66 14.55 -3.63 -9.34
CA ARG A 66 14.32 -2.85 -10.57
C ARG A 66 15.28 -1.68 -10.73
N HIS A 67 16.30 -1.56 -9.88
CA HIS A 67 17.21 -0.42 -9.83
C HIS A 67 16.47 0.93 -9.68
N ILE A 68 15.32 0.92 -9.00
CA ILE A 68 14.61 2.13 -8.60
C ILE A 68 15.20 2.57 -7.26
N VAL A 69 15.61 3.84 -7.17
CA VAL A 69 16.18 4.39 -5.95
C VAL A 69 15.13 4.35 -4.84
N HIS A 70 15.45 3.64 -3.76
CA HIS A 70 14.70 3.63 -2.51
C HIS A 70 15.26 4.68 -1.56
N ILE A 71 14.38 5.50 -0.97
CA ILE A 71 14.75 6.50 0.04
C ILE A 71 13.80 6.35 1.23
N GLY A 72 14.37 6.14 2.42
CA GLY A 72 13.62 6.08 3.67
C GLY A 72 13.27 4.66 4.08
N GLU A 73 13.97 4.17 5.11
CA GLU A 73 13.57 2.98 5.87
C GLU A 73 12.41 3.33 6.80
N ILE A 74 11.63 2.32 7.18
CA ILE A 74 10.64 2.45 8.24
C ILE A 74 11.04 1.56 9.40
N GLY A 75 10.85 2.07 10.62
CA GLY A 75 10.97 1.27 11.83
C GLY A 75 9.68 0.52 12.13
N HIS A 76 9.57 0.04 13.37
CA HIS A 76 8.35 -0.59 13.86
C HIS A 76 7.18 0.41 13.88
N VAL A 77 6.04 0.00 13.33
CA VAL A 77 4.83 0.81 13.20
C VAL A 77 3.97 0.62 14.43
N THR A 78 3.82 1.68 15.21
CA THR A 78 2.99 1.63 16.41
C THR A 78 1.54 2.02 16.10
N LEU A 79 0.62 1.09 16.31
CA LEU A 79 -0.83 1.28 16.08
C LEU A 79 -1.65 1.45 17.37
N TRP A 80 -0.98 1.66 18.51
CA TRP A 80 -1.59 1.64 19.84
C TRP A 80 -2.78 2.59 20.10
N PRO A 81 -2.92 3.78 19.48
CA PRO A 81 -4.09 4.62 19.74
C PRO A 81 -5.34 4.13 18.98
N TYR A 82 -5.21 3.12 18.10
CA TYR A 82 -6.31 2.63 17.29
C TYR A 82 -6.92 1.34 17.85
N LEU A 83 -8.24 1.24 17.71
CA LEU A 83 -8.99 0.07 18.12
C LEU A 83 -8.81 -1.07 17.12
N ALA A 84 -8.98 -2.31 17.59
CA ALA A 84 -8.79 -3.52 16.79
C ALA A 84 -9.58 -3.48 15.45
N TYR A 85 -10.82 -3.02 15.46
CA TYR A 85 -11.64 -2.94 14.24
C TYR A 85 -11.14 -1.88 13.22
N GLN A 86 -10.31 -0.93 13.65
CA GLN A 86 -9.74 0.10 12.76
C GLN A 86 -8.49 -0.41 12.05
N ILE A 87 -7.76 -1.35 12.68
CA ILE A 87 -6.45 -1.83 12.21
C ILE A 87 -6.51 -3.24 11.62
N ASN A 88 -7.44 -4.09 12.07
CA ASN A 88 -7.65 -5.45 11.56
C ASN A 88 -8.57 -5.48 10.33
N VAL A 89 -8.44 -4.47 9.47
CA VAL A 89 -9.17 -4.36 8.20
C VAL A 89 -8.26 -4.76 7.07
N LYS A 90 -8.82 -5.42 6.05
CA LYS A 90 -8.09 -5.84 4.85
C LYS A 90 -8.65 -5.17 3.62
N VAL A 91 -7.77 -4.83 2.68
CA VAL A 91 -8.24 -4.32 1.39
C VAL A 91 -8.89 -5.45 0.58
N ASP A 92 -9.87 -5.10 -0.24
CA ASP A 92 -10.38 -6.02 -1.27
C ASP A 92 -9.38 -6.07 -2.44
N LEU A 93 -8.63 -7.17 -2.51
CA LEU A 93 -7.64 -7.41 -3.56
C LEU A 93 -8.24 -7.40 -4.96
N TRP A 94 -9.44 -7.96 -5.13
CA TRP A 94 -10.10 -8.01 -6.44
C TRP A 94 -10.54 -6.61 -6.87
N HIS A 95 -11.13 -5.84 -5.94
CA HIS A 95 -11.48 -4.44 -6.19
C HIS A 95 -10.24 -3.61 -6.55
N ASN A 96 -9.15 -3.74 -5.77
CA ASN A 96 -7.88 -3.06 -6.04
C ASN A 96 -7.29 -3.44 -7.40
N ALA A 97 -7.30 -4.73 -7.74
CA ALA A 97 -6.80 -5.22 -9.04
C ALA A 97 -7.64 -4.65 -10.20
N LYS A 98 -8.97 -4.68 -10.08
CA LYS A 98 -9.89 -4.12 -11.08
C LYS A 98 -9.63 -2.62 -11.27
N GLU A 99 -9.52 -1.86 -10.18
CA GLU A 99 -9.28 -0.41 -10.23
C GLU A 99 -7.91 -0.06 -10.82
N LEU A 100 -6.86 -0.81 -10.45
CA LEU A 100 -5.52 -0.60 -10.99
C LEU A 100 -5.44 -0.95 -12.49
N CYS A 101 -6.09 -2.03 -12.92
CA CYS A 101 -6.20 -2.41 -14.33
C CYS A 101 -6.99 -1.40 -15.15
N ARG A 102 -8.05 -0.81 -14.56
CA ARG A 102 -8.86 0.24 -15.20
C ARG A 102 -8.05 1.51 -15.43
N THR A 103 -7.27 1.92 -14.44
CA THR A 103 -6.57 3.22 -14.43
C THR A 103 -5.15 3.18 -15.01
N CYS A 104 -4.53 2.00 -15.13
CA CYS A 104 -3.15 1.87 -15.60
C CYS A 104 -2.98 0.74 -16.61
N SER A 105 -2.73 1.09 -17.88
CA SER A 105 -2.48 0.12 -18.96
C SER A 105 -1.22 -0.73 -18.72
N SER A 106 -0.17 -0.19 -18.10
CA SER A 106 1.06 -0.92 -17.78
C SER A 106 0.82 -2.00 -16.72
N CYS A 107 0.17 -1.65 -15.60
CA CYS A 107 -0.20 -2.61 -14.58
C CYS A 107 -1.18 -3.65 -15.14
N ARG A 108 -2.18 -3.22 -15.94
CA ARG A 108 -3.13 -4.12 -16.60
C ARG A 108 -2.43 -5.20 -17.41
N LYS A 109 -1.46 -4.82 -18.26
CA LYS A 109 -0.70 -5.78 -19.07
C LYS A 109 0.05 -6.81 -18.23
N LYS A 110 0.64 -6.39 -17.10
CA LYS A 110 1.40 -7.28 -16.21
C LYS A 110 0.50 -8.22 -15.42
N ILE A 111 -0.63 -7.72 -14.90
CA ILE A 111 -1.61 -8.48 -14.14
C ILE A 111 -2.30 -9.51 -15.03
N LEU A 112 -2.73 -9.10 -16.23
CA LEU A 112 -3.47 -9.98 -17.15
C LEU A 112 -2.59 -11.00 -17.89
N ARG A 113 -1.28 -10.76 -18.04
CA ARG A 113 -0.34 -11.76 -18.64
C ARG A 113 -0.18 -13.04 -17.81
N LYS A 114 -0.82 -13.11 -16.64
CA LYS A 114 -0.63 -14.16 -15.65
C LYS A 114 -1.90 -14.99 -15.39
N ASN A 115 -2.92 -14.80 -16.22
CA ASN A 115 -4.01 -15.75 -16.46
C ASN A 115 -3.75 -16.47 -17.78
#